data_AF-N1ZSD1-F1
#
_entry.id   AF-N1ZSD1-F1
#
_cell.length_a   1.000
_cell.length_b   1.000
_cell.length_c   1.000
_cell.angle_alpha   90.00
_cell.angle_beta   90.00
_cell.angle_gamma   90.00
#
_symmetry.space_group_name_H-M   'P 1'
#
loop_
_entity.id
_entity.type
_entity.pdbx_description
1 polymer ?
#
loop_
_entity_poly.entity_id
_entity_poly.type
_entity_poly.pdbx_seq_one_letter_code
_entity_poly.pdbx_strand_id
1 'polypeptide(L)'
;MNKKGNYIAAGVVIVLLLTLGISIHSYNSQRMEGSYTAKINMFFFTEKDNITFSKDKTFIEGSTDLKKSERNKGTYEISGNKLNLKWNKGGYKAKCILSKNRKSFYIKSANGALSAAQGIKFKKDNE
;
A
#
# COMPACT_ATOMS: atom_id res chain seq x y z
N MET A 1 -14.99 -18.52 -46.97
CA MET A 1 -14.71 -18.13 -45.56
C MET A 1 -15.94 -17.44 -44.97
N ASN A 2 -16.54 -18.05 -43.94
CA ASN A 2 -17.86 -17.67 -43.43
C ASN A 2 -17.74 -16.44 -42.52
N LYS A 3 -18.02 -15.25 -43.06
CA LYS A 3 -17.81 -13.95 -42.38
C LYS A 3 -18.47 -13.88 -40.98
N LYS A 4 -19.57 -14.62 -40.77
CA LYS A 4 -20.29 -14.71 -39.48
C LYS A 4 -19.46 -15.33 -38.34
N GLY A 5 -18.58 -16.30 -38.64
CA GLY A 5 -17.70 -16.93 -37.63
C GLY A 5 -16.60 -15.99 -37.12
N ASN A 6 -16.08 -15.13 -38.00
CA ASN A 6 -15.04 -14.16 -37.64
C ASN A 6 -15.55 -13.05 -36.70
N TYR A 7 -16.81 -12.60 -36.85
CA TYR A 7 -17.38 -11.59 -35.94
C TYR A 7 -17.66 -12.16 -34.54
N ILE A 8 -18.08 -13.43 -34.45
CA ILE A 8 -18.29 -14.11 -33.16
C ILE A 8 -16.95 -14.35 -32.46
N ALA A 9 -15.93 -14.83 -33.18
CA ALA A 9 -14.59 -15.01 -32.63
C ALA A 9 -13.96 -13.68 -32.19
N ALA A 10 -14.09 -12.61 -32.97
CA ALA A 10 -13.60 -11.28 -32.60
C ALA A 10 -14.31 -10.71 -31.37
N GLY A 11 -15.63 -10.89 -31.25
CA GLY A 11 -16.40 -10.45 -30.08
C GLY A 11 -15.98 -11.17 -28.79
N VAL A 12 -15.74 -12.48 -28.86
CA VAL A 12 -15.27 -13.28 -27.70
C VAL A 12 -13.89 -12.83 -27.21
N VAL A 13 -12.97 -12.54 -28.14
CA VAL A 13 -11.61 -12.08 -27.80
C VAL A 13 -11.63 -10.72 -27.10
N ILE A 14 -12.47 -9.78 -27.54
CA ILE A 14 -12.60 -8.46 -26.93
C ILE A 14 -13.15 -8.55 -25.49
N VAL A 15 -14.16 -9.38 -25.26
CA VAL A 15 -14.75 -9.58 -23.92
C VAL A 15 -13.74 -10.21 -22.95
N LEU A 16 -12.93 -11.17 -23.41
CA LEU A 16 -11.85 -11.77 -22.62
C LEU A 16 -10.76 -10.75 -22.24
N LEU A 17 -10.34 -9.89 -23.17
CA LEU A 17 -9.35 -8.85 -22.88
C LEU A 17 -9.87 -7.81 -21.88
N LEU A 18 -11.15 -7.43 -21.97
CA LEU A 18 -11.77 -6.51 -21.02
C LEU A 18 -11.88 -7.11 -19.62
N THR A 19 -12.30 -8.37 -19.50
CA THR A 19 -12.42 -9.05 -18.19
C THR A 19 -11.06 -9.29 -17.56
N LEU A 20 -10.04 -9.66 -18.33
CA LEU A 20 -8.65 -9.77 -17.86
C LEU A 20 -8.08 -8.41 -17.43
N GLY A 21 -8.30 -7.35 -18.22
CA GLY A 21 -7.86 -6.00 -17.89
C GLY A 21 -8.46 -5.47 -16.59
N ILE A 22 -9.77 -5.67 -16.38
CA ILE A 22 -10.47 -5.30 -15.14
C ILE A 22 -9.94 -6.12 -13.96
N SER A 23 -9.68 -7.42 -14.16
CA SER A 23 -9.18 -8.31 -13.12
C SER A 23 -7.77 -7.92 -12.67
N ILE A 24 -6.87 -7.60 -13.61
CA ILE A 24 -5.51 -7.13 -13.31
C ILE A 24 -5.53 -5.76 -12.65
N HIS A 25 -6.37 -4.84 -13.12
CA HIS A 25 -6.51 -3.51 -12.53
C HIS A 25 -7.04 -3.60 -11.09
N SER A 26 -8.07 -4.44 -10.87
CA SER A 26 -8.63 -4.70 -9.54
C SER A 26 -7.60 -5.35 -8.62
N TYR A 27 -6.84 -6.33 -9.10
CA TYR A 27 -5.79 -7.01 -8.33
C TYR A 27 -4.63 -6.08 -7.94
N ASN A 28 -4.14 -5.25 -8.87
CA ASN A 28 -3.12 -4.24 -8.57
C ASN A 28 -3.66 -3.13 -7.64
N SER A 29 -4.96 -2.82 -7.70
CA SER A 29 -5.62 -1.89 -6.78
C SER A 29 -5.73 -2.42 -5.33
N GLN A 30 -5.32 -3.65 -5.04
CA GLN A 30 -5.35 -4.19 -3.69
C GLN A 30 -3.96 -4.32 -3.06
N ARG A 31 -2.93 -3.76 -3.70
CA ARG A 31 -1.54 -3.90 -3.25
C ARG A 31 -0.82 -2.56 -3.14
N MET A 32 0.17 -2.55 -2.26
CA MET A 32 1.22 -1.54 -2.16
C MET A 32 2.56 -2.24 -2.40
N GLU A 33 3.49 -1.51 -2.99
CA GLU A 33 4.85 -1.98 -3.24
C GLU A 33 5.80 -0.80 -3.13
N GLY A 34 6.98 -1.08 -2.57
CA GLY A 34 8.08 -0.14 -2.43
C GLY A 34 8.14 0.51 -1.06
N SER A 35 9.15 1.35 -0.89
CA SER A 35 9.41 2.09 0.35
C SER A 35 8.66 3.41 0.40
N TYR A 36 8.19 3.75 1.58
CA TYR A 36 7.49 4.99 1.88
C TYR A 36 8.16 5.63 3.08
N THR A 37 8.60 6.88 2.92
CA THR A 37 9.26 7.65 3.96
C THR A 37 8.31 8.70 4.54
N ALA A 38 8.33 8.84 5.85
CA ALA A 38 7.84 10.03 6.54
C ALA A 38 9.01 10.77 7.19
N LYS A 39 8.94 12.11 7.19
CA LYS A 39 9.79 12.96 8.02
C LYS A 39 8.98 13.39 9.23
N ILE A 40 9.44 12.99 10.41
CA ILE A 40 8.82 13.32 11.68
C ILE A 40 9.65 14.45 12.28
N ASN A 41 9.09 15.66 12.26
CA ASN A 41 9.74 16.81 12.87
C ASN A 41 9.38 16.82 14.36
N MET A 42 10.36 16.51 15.19
CA MET A 42 10.31 16.77 16.63
C MET A 42 10.99 18.11 16.91
N PHE A 43 10.71 18.70 18.08
CA PHE A 43 11.14 20.07 18.43
C PHE A 43 12.63 20.37 18.19
N PHE A 44 13.52 19.38 18.29
CA PHE A 44 14.97 19.57 18.16
C PHE A 44 15.63 18.75 17.05
N PHE A 45 14.90 17.86 16.38
CA PHE A 45 15.46 17.01 15.33
C PHE A 45 14.37 16.49 14.39
N THR A 46 14.79 16.17 13.16
CA THR A 46 13.94 15.47 12.19
C THR A 46 14.36 14.02 12.11
N GLU A 47 13.45 13.11 12.46
CA GLU A 47 13.63 11.68 12.22
C GLU A 47 12.98 11.27 10.90
N LYS A 48 13.58 10.26 10.26
CA LYS A 48 12.98 9.59 9.11
C LYS A 48 12.51 8.23 9.54
N ASP A 49 11.25 7.95 9.27
CA ASP A 49 10.69 6.61 9.39
C ASP A 49 10.35 6.04 8.02
N ASN A 50 10.58 4.74 7.85
CA ASN A 50 10.38 4.05 6.58
C ASN A 50 9.46 2.85 6.75
N ILE A 51 8.49 2.73 5.85
CA ILE A 51 7.65 1.54 5.71
C ILE A 51 7.84 0.99 4.30
N THR A 52 8.36 -0.22 4.20
CA THR A 52 8.50 -0.94 2.93
C THR A 52 7.37 -1.96 2.80
N PHE A 53 6.54 -1.81 1.78
CA PHE A 53 5.44 -2.73 1.47
C PHE A 53 5.86 -3.76 0.43
N SER A 54 5.36 -4.98 0.59
CA SER A 54 5.52 -6.08 -0.36
C SER A 54 4.19 -6.54 -0.96
N LYS A 55 4.29 -7.23 -2.10
CA LYS A 55 3.14 -7.72 -2.88
C LYS A 55 2.29 -8.75 -2.13
N ASP A 56 2.85 -9.41 -1.14
CA ASP A 56 2.22 -10.44 -0.30
C ASP A 56 1.35 -9.87 0.84
N LYS A 57 1.03 -8.57 0.80
CA LYS A 57 0.26 -7.86 1.84
C LYS A 57 0.97 -7.76 3.20
N THR A 58 2.30 -7.83 3.20
CA THR A 58 3.12 -7.56 4.40
C THR A 58 3.88 -6.24 4.28
N PHE A 59 4.35 -5.73 5.41
CA PHE A 59 5.24 -4.58 5.45
C PHE A 59 6.32 -4.74 6.52
N ILE A 60 7.41 -3.99 6.33
CA ILE A 60 8.50 -3.84 7.29
C ILE A 60 8.62 -2.35 7.61
N GLU A 61 8.58 -2.01 8.89
CA GLU A 61 8.75 -0.65 9.41
C GLU A 61 10.08 -0.53 10.16
N GLY A 62 10.81 0.56 9.92
CA GLY A 62 11.91 0.99 10.76
C GLY A 62 12.76 2.07 10.10
N SER A 63 13.53 2.78 10.90
CA SER A 63 14.54 3.72 10.38
C SER A 63 15.53 3.02 9.43
N THR A 64 16.09 3.79 8.50
CA THR A 64 17.17 3.35 7.61
C THR A 64 18.36 2.78 8.37
N ASP A 65 18.58 3.22 9.61
CA ASP A 65 19.73 2.88 10.43
C ASP A 65 19.56 1.57 11.21
N LEU A 66 18.34 1.01 11.24
CA LEU A 66 18.05 -0.24 11.94
C LEU A 66 18.40 -1.47 11.09
N LYS A 67 19.02 -2.47 11.75
CA LYS A 67 19.23 -3.79 11.15
C LYS A 67 17.88 -4.41 10.79
N LYS A 68 17.81 -5.15 9.68
CA LYS A 68 16.57 -5.78 9.18
C LYS A 68 15.89 -6.70 10.20
N SER A 69 16.66 -7.30 11.11
CA SER A 69 16.18 -8.15 12.22
C SER A 69 15.45 -7.38 13.32
N GLU A 70 15.73 -6.09 13.45
CA GLU A 70 15.18 -5.20 14.48
C GLU A 70 13.95 -4.42 13.99
N ARG A 71 13.66 -4.53 12.69
CA ARG A 71 12.52 -3.85 12.07
C ARG A 71 11.21 -4.53 12.46
N ASN A 72 10.22 -3.68 12.72
CA ASN A 72 8.86 -4.12 12.98
C ASN A 72 8.26 -4.70 11.70
N LYS A 73 7.40 -5.72 11.86
CA LYS A 73 6.70 -6.35 10.75
C LYS A 73 5.22 -6.31 10.98
N GLY A 74 4.47 -6.24 9.89
CA GLY A 74 3.01 -6.26 9.94
C GLY A 74 2.38 -6.68 8.64
N THR A 75 1.06 -6.67 8.63
CA THR A 75 0.23 -6.90 7.46
C THR A 75 -0.60 -5.66 7.15
N TYR A 76 -0.99 -5.54 5.88
CA TYR A 76 -1.85 -4.45 5.45
C TYR A 76 -3.03 -4.91 4.61
N GLU A 77 -4.09 -4.11 4.63
CA GLU A 77 -5.27 -4.31 3.80
C GLU A 77 -5.68 -2.99 3.16
N ILE A 78 -6.16 -3.06 1.92
CA ILE A 78 -6.65 -1.90 1.18
C ILE A 78 -8.12 -2.12 0.82
N SER A 79 -8.95 -1.13 1.12
CA SER A 79 -10.34 -1.06 0.70
C SER A 79 -10.63 0.34 0.17
N GLY A 80 -10.66 0.49 -1.15
CA GLY A 80 -10.76 1.78 -1.81
C GLY A 80 -9.60 2.72 -1.43
N ASN A 81 -9.91 3.84 -0.78
CA ASN A 81 -8.93 4.81 -0.28
C ASN A 81 -8.51 4.56 1.18
N LYS A 82 -8.91 3.43 1.78
CA LYS A 82 -8.55 3.08 3.16
C LYS A 82 -7.40 2.09 3.13
N LEU A 83 -6.35 2.37 3.89
CA LEU A 83 -5.24 1.47 4.15
C LEU A 83 -5.27 1.14 5.65
N ASN A 84 -5.37 -0.14 6.01
CA ASN A 84 -5.29 -0.57 7.40
C ASN A 84 -3.96 -1.27 7.61
N LEU A 85 -3.20 -0.84 8.61
CA LEU A 85 -1.93 -1.46 9.02
C LEU A 85 -2.14 -2.18 10.35
N LYS A 86 -1.57 -3.38 10.45
CA LYS A 86 -1.56 -4.18 11.68
C LYS A 86 -0.15 -4.68 11.93
N TRP A 87 0.44 -4.29 13.05
CA TRP A 87 1.75 -4.79 13.47
C TRP A 87 1.59 -6.17 14.11
N ASN A 88 2.55 -7.07 13.85
CA ASN A 88 2.53 -8.43 14.37
C ASN A 88 2.81 -8.48 15.88
N LYS A 89 3.57 -7.51 16.39
CA LYS A 89 3.91 -7.37 17.82
C LYS A 89 3.21 -6.14 18.41
N GLY A 90 2.86 -6.22 19.70
CA GLY A 90 2.28 -5.10 20.45
C GLY A 90 0.81 -4.78 20.16
N GLY A 91 0.14 -5.52 19.27
CA GLY A 91 -1.29 -5.33 18.99
C GLY A 91 -1.64 -4.00 18.32
N TYR A 92 -0.65 -3.31 17.77
CA TYR A 92 -0.83 -2.00 17.18
C TYR A 92 -1.54 -2.08 15.83
N LYS A 93 -2.42 -1.10 15.59
CA LYS A 93 -3.23 -0.95 14.40
C LYS A 93 -3.30 0.53 14.02
N ALA A 94 -3.16 0.82 12.74
CA ALA A 94 -3.37 2.15 12.18
C ALA A 94 -4.40 2.09 11.04
N LYS A 95 -5.28 3.08 11.01
CA LYS A 95 -6.16 3.36 9.87
C LYS A 95 -5.60 4.57 9.14
N CYS A 96 -5.37 4.41 7.87
CA CYS A 96 -4.74 5.39 7.01
C CYS A 96 -5.66 5.74 5.84
N ILE A 97 -5.47 6.94 5.30
CA ILE A 97 -6.05 7.31 4.01
C ILE A 97 -4.97 7.21 2.95
N LEU A 98 -5.23 6.39 1.94
CA LEU A 98 -4.38 6.17 0.79
C LEU A 98 -4.75 7.16 -0.32
N SER A 99 -3.76 7.84 -0.88
CA SER A 99 -3.95 8.71 -2.05
C SER A 99 -4.40 7.91 -3.28
N LYS A 100 -5.14 8.55 -4.20
CA LYS A 100 -5.65 7.90 -5.42
C LYS A 100 -4.55 7.23 -6.27
N ASN A 101 -3.39 7.89 -6.37
CA ASN A 101 -2.23 7.37 -7.10
C ASN A 101 -1.36 6.41 -6.26
N ARG A 102 -1.73 6.17 -5.00
CA ARG A 102 -1.05 5.30 -4.03
C ARG A 102 0.39 5.69 -3.71
N LYS A 103 0.84 6.86 -4.16
CA LYS A 103 2.20 7.36 -3.88
C LYS A 103 2.32 8.05 -2.52
N SER A 104 1.25 8.07 -1.74
CA SER A 104 1.27 8.56 -0.36
C SER A 104 0.09 8.03 0.44
N PHE A 105 0.26 7.96 1.74
CA PHE A 105 -0.83 7.76 2.69
C PHE A 105 -0.58 8.61 3.94
N TYR A 106 -1.63 8.89 4.71
CA TYR A 106 -1.46 9.52 6.01
C TYR A 106 -2.20 8.73 7.09
N ILE A 107 -1.66 8.73 8.31
CA ILE A 107 -2.25 8.04 9.46
C ILE A 107 -3.43 8.87 9.94
N LYS A 108 -4.65 8.35 9.78
CA LYS A 108 -5.88 9.01 10.25
C LYS A 108 -6.11 8.76 11.74
N SER A 109 -5.83 7.55 12.19
CA SER A 109 -5.97 7.14 13.59
C SER A 109 -5.12 5.91 13.85
N ALA A 110 -4.60 5.77 15.07
CA ALA A 110 -3.94 4.56 15.53
C ALA A 110 -4.24 4.31 17.02
N ASN A 111 -3.96 3.11 17.52
CA ASN A 111 -4.17 2.74 18.92
C ASN A 111 -2.87 2.75 19.73
N GLY A 112 -3.01 2.87 21.06
CA GLY A 112 -1.87 2.85 21.99
C GLY A 112 -0.88 3.97 21.73
N ALA A 113 0.41 3.69 21.93
CA ALA A 113 1.49 4.65 21.70
C ALA A 113 1.58 5.16 20.24
N LEU A 114 1.08 4.40 19.26
CA LEU A 114 1.04 4.85 17.86
C LEU A 114 0.04 5.99 17.60
N SER A 115 -0.82 6.33 18.56
CA SER A 115 -1.72 7.48 18.43
C SER A 115 -0.97 8.80 18.18
N ALA A 116 0.27 8.93 18.69
CA ALA A 116 1.16 10.06 18.42
C ALA A 116 1.55 10.20 16.93
N ALA A 117 1.44 9.13 16.14
CA ALA A 117 1.71 9.14 14.72
C ALA A 117 0.53 9.66 13.87
N GLN A 118 -0.60 10.03 14.50
CA GLN A 118 -1.75 10.60 13.81
C GLN A 118 -1.35 11.87 13.04
N GLY A 119 -1.79 11.97 11.79
CA GLY A 119 -1.49 13.09 10.90
C GLY A 119 -0.17 12.94 10.13
N ILE A 120 0.70 12.00 10.51
CA ILE A 120 1.95 11.76 9.78
C ILE A 120 1.62 11.25 8.37
N LYS A 121 2.26 11.88 7.38
CA LYS A 121 2.13 11.54 5.97
C LYS A 121 3.39 10.86 5.46
N PHE A 122 3.20 9.65 4.95
CA PHE A 122 4.21 8.88 4.26
C PHE A 122 4.10 9.11 2.76
N LYS A 123 5.24 9.27 2.08
CA LYS A 123 5.33 9.41 0.62
C LYS A 123 6.16 8.25 0.08
N LYS A 124 5.74 7.67 -1.04
CA LYS A 124 6.52 6.67 -1.75
C LYS A 124 7.84 7.33 -2.14
N ASP A 125 8.95 6.64 -1.87
CA ASP A 125 10.24 7.10 -2.34
C ASP A 125 10.22 7.11 -3.86
N ASN A 126 10.76 8.17 -4.45
CA ASN A 126 11.05 8.15 -5.88
C ASN A 126 12.24 7.18 -6.02
N GLU A 127 12.06 6.12 -6.81
CA GLU A 127 13.19 5.29 -7.27
C GLU A 127 14.28 6.16 -7.89
#